data_AF-A0A3N0Z5T5-F1
#
_entry.id   AF-A0A3N0Z5T5-F1
#
_cell.length_a   1.000
_cell.length_b   1.000
_cell.length_c   1.000
_cell.angle_alpha   90.00
_cell.angle_beta   90.00
_cell.angle_gamma   90.00
#
_symmetry.space_group_name_H-M   'P 1'
#
loop_
_entity.id
_entity.type
_entity.pdbx_description
1 polymer ?
#
loop_
_entity_poly.entity_id
_entity_poly.type
_entity_poly.pdbx_seq_one_letter_code
_entity_poly.pdbx_strand_id
1 'polypeptide(L)'
;MFLNTDAQPAESDNSCHPIKESDPVSSSPTPVTVSSAEQPWIVEDLLDEDSHTDKVPLQKLQQLGDSEALEGLLRNPHLRQLMMSVDSAENKAKAMKDAMQEPLFVELADQCLKIIEPTETENDDDDEY
;
A
#
# COMPACT_ATOMS: atom_id res chain seq x y z
N MET A 1 -11.31 54.78 -31.55
CA MET A 1 -10.27 54.99 -30.51
C MET A 1 -11.03 55.54 -29.32
N PHE A 2 -11.33 54.78 -28.27
CA PHE A 2 -10.40 54.09 -27.37
C PHE A 2 -10.96 52.73 -26.92
N LEU A 3 -10.08 51.73 -26.85
CA LEU A 3 -10.29 50.44 -26.19
C LEU A 3 -9.97 50.63 -24.70
N ASN A 4 -10.82 50.10 -23.81
CA ASN A 4 -10.50 49.73 -22.42
C ASN A 4 -11.59 48.72 -22.03
N THR A 5 -11.37 47.41 -22.16
CA THR A 5 -10.60 46.48 -21.33
C THR A 5 -11.20 46.25 -19.93
N ASP A 6 -11.50 44.97 -19.74
CA ASP A 6 -12.13 44.24 -18.65
C ASP A 6 -11.50 44.46 -17.26
N ALA A 7 -12.32 44.44 -16.21
CA ALA A 7 -11.85 44.48 -14.83
C ALA A 7 -12.82 43.78 -13.85
N GLN A 8 -12.64 42.47 -13.64
CA GLN A 8 -12.75 41.76 -12.35
C GLN A 8 -12.04 40.39 -12.51
N PRO A 9 -11.30 39.86 -11.50
CA PRO A 9 -11.84 39.58 -10.16
C PRO A 9 -10.88 39.89 -8.99
N ALA A 10 -11.43 39.94 -7.78
CA ALA A 10 -10.68 39.94 -6.53
C ALA A 10 -10.51 38.50 -6.06
N GLU A 11 -9.28 38.03 -6.04
CA GLU A 11 -8.89 36.69 -5.61
C GLU A 11 -8.18 36.83 -4.26
N SER A 12 -8.67 36.13 -3.24
CA SER A 12 -8.13 36.15 -1.88
C SER A 12 -6.93 35.21 -1.74
N ASP A 13 -5.78 35.81 -1.41
CA ASP A 13 -4.49 35.20 -1.10
C ASP A 13 -4.54 34.22 0.09
N ASN A 14 -4.17 32.96 -0.14
CA ASN A 14 -3.68 32.05 0.91
C ASN A 14 -2.42 31.30 0.46
N SER A 15 -1.51 32.02 -0.20
CA SER A 15 -0.24 31.46 -0.68
C SER A 15 0.75 31.26 0.48
N CYS A 16 0.86 30.02 0.95
CA CYS A 16 1.86 29.57 1.91
C CYS A 16 3.20 29.34 1.18
N HIS A 17 4.22 30.14 1.49
CA HIS A 17 5.57 30.03 0.91
C HIS A 17 6.41 28.92 1.56
N PRO A 18 7.28 28.26 0.77
CA PRO A 18 8.59 27.85 1.29
C PRO A 18 9.78 28.39 0.49
N ILE A 19 10.59 29.20 1.18
CA ILE A 19 12.08 29.23 1.26
C ILE A 19 12.93 28.85 0.02
N LYS A 20 13.48 29.89 -0.65
CA LYS A 20 14.91 30.18 -0.98
C LYS A 20 15.93 29.14 -0.48
N GLU A 21 17.04 28.82 -1.14
CA GLU A 21 17.79 29.35 -2.30
C GLU A 21 18.89 28.30 -2.54
N SER A 22 19.19 27.96 -3.79
CA SER A 22 20.25 27.02 -4.15
C SER A 22 21.45 27.80 -4.65
N ASP A 23 22.63 27.56 -4.07
CA ASP A 23 23.92 27.84 -4.70
C ASP A 23 24.93 26.71 -4.37
N PRO A 24 25.99 26.53 -5.19
CA PRO A 24 26.55 25.21 -5.50
C PRO A 24 27.96 24.94 -4.93
N VAL A 25 28.40 23.69 -5.14
CA VAL A 25 29.78 23.22 -5.41
C VAL A 25 30.75 22.91 -4.24
N SER A 26 31.04 21.60 -4.12
CA SER A 26 32.37 20.96 -4.16
C SER A 26 33.32 20.93 -2.94
N SER A 27 33.88 19.72 -2.78
CA SER A 27 35.16 19.32 -2.17
C SER A 27 35.18 18.87 -0.69
N SER A 28 35.54 17.60 -0.52
CA SER A 28 35.97 16.85 0.69
C SER A 28 37.32 17.40 1.26
N PRO A 29 37.92 16.92 2.40
CA PRO A 29 37.63 15.75 3.29
C PRO A 29 37.58 16.05 4.83
N THR A 30 37.32 15.00 5.63
CA THR A 30 37.21 14.87 7.12
C THR A 30 38.46 15.33 7.91
N PRO A 31 38.53 15.41 9.28
CA PRO A 31 37.71 14.77 10.34
C PRO A 31 37.36 15.65 11.57
N VAL A 32 36.38 15.24 12.41
CA VAL A 32 36.54 14.99 13.86
C VAL A 32 35.18 14.79 14.55
N THR A 33 35.13 13.69 15.28
CA THR A 33 34.23 13.28 16.36
C THR A 33 33.69 14.41 17.23
N VAL A 34 32.35 14.55 17.31
CA VAL A 34 31.66 14.81 18.58
C VAL A 34 30.36 14.01 18.61
N SER A 35 30.27 13.22 19.67
CA SER A 35 29.16 12.41 20.14
C SER A 35 27.82 13.18 20.16
N SER A 36 26.89 12.77 19.32
CA SER A 36 25.46 12.89 19.61
C SER A 36 24.83 11.61 19.10
N ALA A 37 24.16 10.88 20.00
CA ALA A 37 23.60 9.57 19.74
C ALA A 37 22.40 9.68 18.79
N GLU A 38 22.68 9.89 17.53
CA GLU A 38 21.85 9.38 16.45
C GLU A 38 22.21 7.89 16.40
N GLN A 39 21.43 7.04 17.05
CA GLN A 39 21.31 5.69 16.54
C GLN A 39 20.47 5.84 15.27
N PRO A 40 21.06 5.71 14.06
CA PRO A 40 20.25 5.38 12.91
C PRO A 40 19.59 4.07 13.31
N TRP A 41 18.26 4.02 13.30
CA TRP A 41 17.57 2.74 13.39
C TRP A 41 17.90 2.08 12.07
N ILE A 42 19.03 1.36 12.05
CA ILE A 42 19.45 0.49 10.97
C ILE A 42 18.39 -0.62 11.01
N VAL A 43 17.27 -0.37 10.31
CA VAL A 43 16.13 -1.28 10.16
C VAL A 43 16.49 -2.47 9.27
N GLU A 44 17.77 -2.59 8.92
CA GLU A 44 18.37 -3.69 8.17
C GLU A 44 18.23 -5.07 8.83
N ASP A 45 17.80 -5.16 10.11
CA ASP A 45 17.49 -6.43 10.79
C ASP A 45 15.98 -6.78 10.79
N LEU A 46 15.10 -5.88 10.32
CA LEU A 46 13.63 -6.11 10.32
C LEU A 46 13.07 -6.62 8.98
N LEU A 47 13.89 -6.68 7.94
CA LEU A 47 13.48 -7.22 6.64
C LEU A 47 14.45 -8.32 6.22
N ASP A 48 14.44 -9.41 6.99
CA ASP A 48 14.95 -10.68 6.49
C ASP A 48 14.16 -10.98 5.21
N GLU A 49 14.83 -10.84 4.06
CA GLU A 49 14.29 -11.12 2.71
C GLU A 49 13.83 -12.59 2.59
N ASP A 50 14.10 -13.41 3.62
CA ASP A 50 13.67 -14.80 3.80
C ASP A 50 12.61 -15.00 4.91
N SER A 51 11.79 -13.99 5.24
CA SER A 51 10.60 -14.20 6.08
C SER A 51 9.47 -14.83 5.24
N HIS A 52 9.47 -16.17 5.10
CA HIS A 52 8.44 -16.93 4.37
C HIS A 52 7.10 -16.98 5.13
N THR A 53 6.98 -16.30 6.26
CA THR A 53 5.81 -16.30 7.14
C THR A 53 4.56 -15.68 6.53
N ASP A 54 4.70 -14.81 5.52
CA ASP A 54 3.58 -14.24 4.77
C ASP A 54 3.01 -15.21 3.70
N LYS A 55 3.69 -16.33 3.43
CA LYS A 55 3.24 -17.30 2.40
C LYS A 55 2.15 -18.22 2.94
N VAL A 56 1.04 -18.32 2.22
CA VAL A 56 -0.03 -19.27 2.51
C VAL A 56 0.42 -20.70 2.20
N PRO A 57 0.35 -21.65 3.16
CA PRO A 57 0.66 -23.06 2.91
C PRO A 57 -0.30 -23.71 1.91
N LEU A 58 0.20 -24.66 1.10
CA LEU A 58 -0.61 -25.35 0.09
C LEU A 58 -1.90 -25.99 0.65
N GLN A 59 -1.85 -26.53 1.87
CA GLN A 59 -3.02 -27.11 2.52
C GLN A 59 -4.15 -26.08 2.73
N LYS A 60 -3.80 -24.85 3.14
CA LYS A 60 -4.77 -23.75 3.29
C LYS A 60 -5.24 -23.25 1.92
N LEU A 61 -4.36 -23.26 0.93
CA LEU A 61 -4.70 -22.88 -0.44
C LEU A 61 -5.72 -23.86 -1.09
N GLN A 62 -5.65 -25.15 -0.75
CA GLN A 62 -6.64 -26.13 -1.21
C GLN A 62 -8.03 -25.86 -0.64
N GLN A 63 -8.13 -25.40 0.61
CA GLN A 63 -9.41 -25.07 1.26
C GLN A 63 -10.15 -23.91 0.56
N LEU A 64 -9.43 -23.01 -0.12
CA LEU A 64 -10.03 -21.96 -0.94
C LEU A 64 -10.89 -22.55 -2.07
N GLY A 65 -10.46 -23.69 -2.64
CA GLY A 65 -11.16 -24.36 -3.74
C GLY A 65 -12.43 -25.10 -3.33
N ASP A 66 -12.56 -25.46 -2.06
CA ASP A 66 -13.75 -26.13 -1.52
C ASP A 66 -14.87 -25.14 -1.14
N SER A 67 -14.58 -23.84 -1.13
CA SER A 67 -15.55 -22.79 -0.78
C SER A 67 -16.45 -22.44 -1.97
N GLU A 68 -17.73 -22.79 -1.88
CA GLU A 68 -18.74 -22.46 -2.92
C GLU A 68 -18.87 -20.95 -3.14
N ALA A 69 -18.74 -20.15 -2.07
CA ALA A 69 -18.78 -18.69 -2.18
C ALA A 69 -17.60 -18.15 -3.00
N LEU A 70 -16.40 -18.71 -2.79
CA LEU A 70 -15.20 -18.32 -3.52
C LEU A 70 -15.25 -18.82 -4.98
N GLU A 71 -15.78 -20.03 -5.21
CA GLU A 71 -16.06 -20.54 -6.55
C GLU A 71 -17.05 -19.64 -7.30
N GLY A 72 -18.12 -19.19 -6.63
CA GLY A 72 -19.09 -18.25 -7.19
C GLY A 72 -18.46 -16.94 -7.64
N LEU A 73 -17.54 -16.39 -6.84
CA LEU A 73 -16.76 -15.21 -7.22
C LEU A 73 -15.87 -15.50 -8.44
N LEU A 74 -15.18 -16.64 -8.47
CA LEU A 74 -14.26 -17.02 -9.57
C LEU A 74 -14.98 -17.33 -10.90
N ARG A 75 -16.29 -17.60 -10.88
CA ARG A 75 -17.09 -17.69 -12.13
C ARG A 75 -17.17 -16.36 -12.88
N ASN A 76 -16.88 -15.23 -12.21
CA ASN A 76 -16.86 -13.94 -12.86
C ASN A 76 -15.63 -13.80 -13.79
N PRO A 77 -15.83 -13.60 -15.11
CA PRO A 77 -14.73 -13.50 -16.05
C PRO A 77 -13.83 -12.28 -15.78
N HIS A 78 -14.41 -11.18 -15.31
CA HIS A 78 -13.68 -9.97 -14.98
C HIS A 78 -12.72 -10.17 -13.81
N LEU A 79 -13.15 -10.88 -12.77
CA LEU A 79 -12.31 -11.19 -11.61
C LEU A 79 -11.10 -12.04 -12.01
N ARG A 80 -11.32 -13.08 -12.83
CA ARG A 80 -10.22 -13.90 -13.36
C ARG A 80 -9.25 -13.07 -14.20
N GLN A 81 -9.75 -12.14 -15.01
CA GLN A 81 -8.90 -11.24 -15.78
C GLN A 81 -8.05 -10.35 -14.87
N LEU A 82 -8.64 -9.81 -13.79
CA LEU A 82 -7.89 -9.05 -12.79
C LEU A 82 -6.77 -9.88 -12.17
N MET A 83 -7.08 -11.10 -11.71
CA MET A 83 -6.08 -12.00 -11.12
C MET A 83 -4.95 -12.31 -12.11
N MET A 84 -5.28 -12.63 -13.36
CA MET A 84 -4.29 -12.87 -14.42
C MET A 84 -3.46 -11.63 -14.73
N SER A 85 -4.07 -10.44 -14.72
CA SER A 85 -3.39 -9.18 -14.93
C SER A 85 -2.38 -8.89 -13.82
N VAL A 86 -2.71 -9.15 -12.55
CA VAL A 86 -1.76 -9.03 -11.44
C VAL A 86 -0.65 -10.08 -11.55
N ASP A 87 -1.00 -11.33 -11.84
CA ASP A 87 -0.05 -12.46 -11.96
C ASP A 87 0.93 -12.31 -13.13
N SER A 88 0.52 -11.67 -14.23
CA SER A 88 1.37 -11.43 -15.40
C SER A 88 1.98 -10.03 -15.46
N ALA A 89 1.60 -9.10 -14.59
CA ALA A 89 2.11 -7.72 -14.62
C ALA A 89 3.62 -7.63 -14.36
N GLU A 90 4.28 -6.76 -15.12
CA GLU A 90 5.68 -6.38 -14.91
C GLU A 90 5.84 -5.57 -13.61
N ASN A 91 4.91 -4.65 -13.34
CA ASN A 91 4.85 -3.90 -12.08
C ASN A 91 3.74 -4.46 -11.18
N LYS A 92 4.10 -5.41 -10.31
CA LYS A 92 3.19 -6.06 -9.34
C LYS A 92 2.54 -5.08 -8.38
N ALA A 93 3.29 -4.11 -7.87
CA ALA A 93 2.79 -3.15 -6.91
C ALA A 93 1.68 -2.27 -7.51
N LYS A 94 1.90 -1.78 -8.73
CA LYS A 94 0.89 -0.99 -9.44
C LYS A 94 -0.33 -1.85 -9.79
N ALA A 95 -0.12 -3.03 -10.35
CA ALA A 95 -1.22 -3.93 -10.73
C ALA A 95 -2.07 -4.34 -9.52
N MET A 96 -1.42 -4.62 -8.38
CA MET A 96 -2.12 -4.91 -7.12
C MET A 96 -2.94 -3.71 -6.68
N LYS A 97 -2.38 -2.49 -6.69
CA LYS A 97 -3.11 -1.27 -6.33
C LYS A 97 -4.34 -1.05 -7.21
N ASP A 98 -4.18 -1.21 -8.52
CA ASP A 98 -5.26 -1.06 -9.50
C ASP A 98 -6.34 -2.14 -9.27
N ALA A 99 -5.93 -3.41 -9.06
CA ALA A 99 -6.85 -4.50 -8.77
C ALA A 99 -7.64 -4.26 -7.47
N MET A 100 -6.99 -3.74 -6.43
CA MET A 100 -7.65 -3.38 -5.17
C MET A 100 -8.63 -2.21 -5.29
N GLN A 101 -8.67 -1.48 -6.41
CA GLN A 101 -9.75 -0.50 -6.66
C GLN A 101 -11.05 -1.18 -7.10
N GLU A 102 -10.98 -2.40 -7.63
CA GLU A 102 -12.18 -3.12 -8.07
C GLU A 102 -12.84 -3.82 -6.88
N PRO A 103 -14.14 -3.55 -6.61
CA PRO A 103 -14.83 -4.12 -5.45
C PRO A 103 -14.86 -5.66 -5.48
N LEU A 104 -14.88 -6.26 -6.68
CA LEU A 104 -14.84 -7.71 -6.85
C LEU A 104 -13.53 -8.33 -6.36
N PHE A 105 -12.41 -7.62 -6.52
CA PHE A 105 -11.11 -8.11 -6.06
C PHE A 105 -10.98 -7.99 -4.55
N VAL A 106 -11.55 -6.92 -3.97
CA VAL A 106 -11.60 -6.75 -2.51
C VAL A 106 -12.46 -7.84 -1.86
N GLU A 107 -13.65 -8.13 -2.40
CA GLU A 107 -14.51 -9.22 -1.94
C GLU A 107 -13.81 -10.58 -2.04
N LEU A 108 -13.05 -10.83 -3.12
CA LEU A 108 -12.22 -12.03 -3.25
C LEU A 108 -11.17 -12.12 -2.14
N ALA A 109 -10.44 -11.03 -1.89
CA ALA A 109 -9.40 -11.00 -0.88
C ALA A 109 -9.98 -11.26 0.52
N ASP A 110 -11.11 -10.62 0.86
CA ASP A 110 -11.81 -10.84 2.13
C ASP A 110 -12.23 -12.31 2.31
N GLN A 111 -12.82 -12.90 1.26
CA GLN A 111 -13.23 -14.30 1.28
C GLN A 111 -12.03 -15.27 1.38
N CYS A 112 -10.90 -14.95 0.73
CA CYS A 112 -9.66 -15.70 0.90
C CYS A 112 -9.17 -15.63 2.35
N LEU A 113 -9.07 -14.41 2.91
CA LEU A 113 -8.61 -14.15 4.27
C LEU A 113 -9.44 -14.91 5.30
N LYS A 114 -10.77 -14.88 5.18
CA LYS A 114 -11.68 -15.62 6.07
C LYS A 114 -11.45 -17.13 6.13
N ILE A 115 -10.98 -17.73 5.03
CA ILE A 115 -10.72 -19.18 4.94
C ILE A 115 -9.31 -19.50 5.48
N ILE A 116 -8.31 -18.70 5.12
CA ILE A 116 -6.91 -18.94 5.52
C ILE A 116 -6.64 -18.54 6.97
N GLU A 117 -7.26 -17.46 7.41
CA GLU A 117 -7.24 -16.87 8.74
C GLU A 117 -8.68 -16.78 9.26
N PRO A 118 -9.24 -17.89 9.78
CA PRO A 118 -10.49 -17.82 10.49
C PRO A 118 -10.27 -16.96 11.73
N THR A 119 -10.63 -15.69 11.65
CA THR A 119 -10.66 -14.81 12.82
C THR A 119 -11.63 -15.46 13.81
N GLU A 120 -11.13 -15.75 15.01
CA GLU A 120 -11.97 -16.16 16.14
C GLU A 120 -12.84 -14.96 16.56
N THR A 121 -13.81 -14.60 15.73
CA THR A 121 -14.84 -13.66 16.13
C THR A 121 -15.78 -14.40 17.08
N GLU A 122 -15.77 -13.95 18.35
CA GLU A 122 -16.63 -14.29 19.48
C GLU A 122 -16.14 -15.44 20.40
N ASN A 123 -15.10 -15.16 21.20
CA ASN A 123 -15.18 -15.46 22.63
C ASN A 123 -15.12 -14.11 23.38
N ASP A 124 -16.31 -13.54 23.56
CA ASP A 124 -16.61 -12.58 24.63
C ASP A 124 -16.65 -13.41 25.94
N ASP A 125 -15.49 -13.87 26.42
CA ASP A 125 -15.36 -14.39 27.78
C ASP A 125 -14.83 -13.23 28.64
N ASP A 126 -15.80 -12.45 29.13
CA ASP A 126 -15.96 -12.14 30.55
C ASP A 126 -14.77 -12.58 31.42
N ASP A 127 -13.83 -11.67 31.70
CA ASP A 127 -13.00 -11.74 32.91
C ASP A 127 -12.63 -10.30 33.31
N GLU A 128 -13.62 -9.69 33.97
CA GLU A 128 -13.46 -8.79 35.10
C GLU A 128 -12.14 -8.98 35.87
N TYR A 129 -11.26 -7.95 35.84
CA TYR A 129 -10.45 -7.56 36.99
C TYR A 129 -9.96 -6.10 36.93
#